data_AF-Q6ZYB5-F1
#
_entry.id   AF-Q6ZYB5-F1
#
_cell.length_a   1.000
_cell.length_b   1.000
_cell.length_c   1.000
_cell.angle_alpha   90.00
_cell.angle_beta   90.00
_cell.angle_gamma   90.00
#
_symmetry.space_group_name_H-M   'P 1'
#
loop_
_entity.id
_entity.type
_entity.pdbx_description
1 polymer ?
#
loop_
_entity_poly.entity_id
_entity_poly.type
_entity_poly.pdbx_seq_one_letter_code
_entity_poly.pdbx_strand_id
1 'polypeptide(L)'
;MASLCSNSSSTSLKTPFTSSTTCLSSTPTASQLFLHGKRNKTFKVSCKVTNTNGNQDETNSVDRRNVLLGLGGLYGVANAIPLAASAAPTPPPDLSSCNKPKINATTEVPYFCCAPKPDDMSKVPYYKFPSVTKLRIRPPAHALDEAYIAKYNLAISRMKDLDKTQPDNPIGFKQQANIHCAYCNGGYSIDGKVLQVHNSWLFFPFHRWYLYFYERILGSLIDDPTFGLPFWNWDHPKGMRFPPMFDVPGTALYDERR
;
A
#
# COMPACT_ATOMS: atom_id res chain seq x y z
N MET A 1 1.51 -62.47 48.70
CA MET A 1 1.34 -63.32 47.50
C MET A 1 2.35 -62.87 46.45
N ALA A 2 2.84 -63.84 45.68
CA ALA A 2 4.17 -63.87 45.08
C ALA A 2 4.47 -62.84 43.99
N SER A 3 5.75 -62.47 43.95
CA SER A 3 6.49 -61.73 42.93
C SER A 3 6.71 -62.55 41.65
N LEU A 4 6.99 -61.91 40.51
CA LEU A 4 8.16 -62.20 39.65
C LEU A 4 8.20 -61.32 38.39
N CYS A 5 9.36 -60.69 38.16
CA CYS A 5 9.80 -60.14 36.88
C CYS A 5 10.34 -61.26 35.96
N SER A 6 10.30 -61.08 34.62
CA SER A 6 11.44 -61.25 33.69
C SER A 6 11.07 -61.20 32.19
N ASN A 7 11.86 -60.40 31.44
CA ASN A 7 12.43 -60.53 30.08
C ASN A 7 11.69 -61.07 28.82
N SER A 8 11.75 -60.23 27.78
CA SER A 8 12.30 -60.43 26.42
C SER A 8 11.83 -61.57 25.51
N SER A 9 11.35 -61.24 24.30
CA SER A 9 12.06 -61.45 23.01
C SER A 9 11.13 -61.29 21.79
N SER A 10 11.71 -60.77 20.70
CA SER A 10 11.11 -60.62 19.37
C SER A 10 10.82 -61.96 18.68
N THR A 11 9.79 -62.02 17.83
CA THR A 11 9.88 -62.75 16.55
C THR A 11 8.79 -62.34 15.55
N SER A 12 9.23 -62.29 14.30
CA SER A 12 8.53 -61.97 13.06
C SER A 12 7.55 -63.09 12.64
N LEU A 13 6.40 -62.70 12.08
CA LEU A 13 5.62 -63.58 11.21
C LEU A 13 5.44 -62.91 9.83
N LYS A 14 5.96 -63.60 8.82
CA LYS A 14 5.76 -63.37 7.39
C LYS A 14 4.43 -64.01 6.95
N THR A 15 3.69 -63.35 6.07
CA THR A 15 2.78 -63.99 5.10
C THR A 15 2.63 -63.09 3.84
N PRO A 16 2.27 -63.66 2.68
CA PRO A 16 2.86 -63.28 1.40
C PRO A 16 1.93 -62.53 0.42
N PHE A 17 2.57 -61.86 -0.54
CA PHE A 17 2.20 -61.60 -1.95
C PHE A 17 0.70 -61.48 -2.33
N THR A 18 0.31 -60.36 -2.96
CA THR A 18 0.22 -60.29 -4.44
C THR A 18 0.20 -58.82 -4.90
N SER A 19 1.01 -58.54 -5.93
CA SER A 19 1.10 -57.26 -6.63
C SER A 19 -0.17 -56.98 -7.45
N SER A 20 -0.62 -55.73 -7.46
CA SER A 20 -1.31 -55.15 -8.61
C SER A 20 -0.95 -53.66 -8.69
N THR A 21 0.06 -53.39 -9.49
CA THR A 21 0.46 -52.08 -9.99
C THR A 21 -0.60 -51.57 -10.97
N THR A 22 -1.35 -50.55 -10.60
CA THR A 22 -1.98 -49.64 -11.57
C THR A 22 -1.26 -48.31 -11.51
N CYS A 23 -0.17 -48.22 -12.27
CA CYS A 23 0.46 -46.97 -12.65
C CYS A 23 -0.46 -46.23 -13.61
N LEU A 24 -1.17 -45.19 -13.17
CA LEU A 24 -1.67 -44.17 -14.10
C LEU A 24 -0.51 -43.22 -14.42
N SER A 25 0.29 -43.62 -15.39
CA SER A 25 1.24 -42.75 -16.08
C SER A 25 0.46 -41.79 -16.98
N SER A 26 0.14 -40.59 -16.48
CA SER A 26 -0.31 -39.48 -17.32
C SER A 26 0.94 -38.79 -17.91
N THR A 27 1.32 -39.19 -19.12
CA THR A 27 2.33 -38.46 -19.91
C THR A 27 1.73 -37.15 -20.44
N PRO A 28 2.39 -35.99 -20.28
CA PRO A 28 1.92 -34.75 -20.87
C PRO A 28 2.12 -34.77 -22.39
N THR A 29 1.05 -34.55 -23.15
CA THR A 29 1.11 -34.36 -24.60
C THR A 29 1.78 -33.02 -24.91
N ALA A 30 2.94 -33.06 -25.55
CA ALA A 30 3.60 -31.87 -26.08
C ALA A 30 2.77 -31.32 -27.25
N SER A 31 2.06 -30.22 -27.01
CA SER A 31 1.40 -29.46 -28.09
C SER A 31 2.40 -28.45 -28.65
N GLN A 32 2.69 -28.59 -29.93
CA GLN A 32 3.74 -27.88 -30.62
C GLN A 32 3.48 -26.37 -30.74
N LEU A 33 4.58 -25.63 -30.65
CA LEU A 33 4.74 -24.22 -30.92
C LEU A 33 4.20 -23.85 -32.30
N PHE A 34 3.22 -22.95 -32.36
CA PHE A 34 3.08 -22.06 -33.52
C PHE A 34 3.90 -20.79 -33.27
N LEU A 35 5.17 -20.85 -33.66
CA LEU A 35 5.90 -19.67 -34.09
C LEU A 35 5.23 -19.18 -35.38
N HIS A 36 4.64 -17.98 -35.37
CA HIS A 36 4.78 -16.92 -36.39
C HIS A 36 3.64 -15.90 -36.28
N GLY A 37 3.98 -14.73 -35.76
CA GLY A 37 3.14 -13.55 -35.79
C GLY A 37 3.96 -12.31 -35.49
N LYS A 38 5.03 -12.06 -36.27
CA LYS A 38 5.74 -10.77 -36.25
C LYS A 38 4.74 -9.67 -36.66
N ARG A 39 4.09 -9.02 -35.69
CA ARG A 39 3.47 -7.71 -35.89
C ARG A 39 4.46 -6.63 -35.49
N ASN A 40 5.46 -6.41 -36.34
CA ASN A 40 6.16 -5.13 -36.37
C ASN A 40 5.22 -4.10 -36.98
N LYS A 41 4.27 -3.57 -36.19
CA LYS A 41 3.64 -2.30 -36.53
C LYS A 41 4.51 -1.19 -35.96
N THR A 42 5.57 -0.85 -36.67
CA THR A 42 6.23 0.44 -36.53
C THR A 42 5.22 1.52 -36.92
N PHE A 43 4.64 2.18 -35.91
CA PHE A 43 3.74 3.30 -36.13
C PHE A 43 4.59 4.51 -36.54
N LYS A 44 4.85 4.67 -37.84
CA LYS A 44 5.48 5.87 -38.39
C LYS A 44 4.44 6.99 -38.40
N VAL A 45 4.57 7.93 -37.48
CA VAL A 45 3.85 9.20 -37.55
C VAL A 45 4.67 10.13 -38.44
N SER A 46 4.13 10.47 -39.61
CA SER A 46 4.66 11.55 -40.45
C SER A 46 3.78 12.77 -40.23
N CYS A 47 4.34 13.85 -39.67
CA CYS A 47 3.68 15.14 -39.63
C CYS A 47 3.81 15.77 -41.02
N LYS A 48 2.76 15.68 -41.83
CA LYS A 48 2.65 16.47 -43.06
C LYS A 48 1.90 17.75 -42.71
N VAL A 49 2.63 18.84 -42.51
CA VAL A 49 2.04 20.18 -42.45
C VAL A 49 1.74 20.60 -43.88
N THR A 50 0.48 20.48 -44.29
CA THR A 50 -0.02 21.14 -45.50
C THR A 50 -0.48 22.53 -45.11
N ASN A 51 0.39 23.51 -45.32
CA ASN A 51 -0.05 24.87 -45.59
C ASN A 51 -0.69 24.86 -46.97
N THR A 52 -2.02 24.97 -47.05
CA THR A 52 -2.66 25.39 -48.29
C THR A 52 -4.04 25.96 -48.01
N ASN A 53 -4.19 27.21 -48.46
CA ASN A 53 -5.43 27.92 -48.62
C ASN A 53 -6.42 27.12 -49.48
N GLY A 54 -7.70 27.24 -49.16
CA GLY A 54 -8.78 27.18 -50.15
C GLY A 54 -9.51 25.85 -50.31
N ASN A 55 -10.78 25.87 -49.85
CA ASN A 55 -11.97 25.18 -50.33
C ASN A 55 -12.06 23.64 -50.39
N GLN A 56 -12.95 23.15 -49.51
CA GLN A 56 -14.01 22.15 -49.68
C GLN A 56 -13.66 20.80 -50.34
N ASP A 57 -13.72 19.73 -49.53
CA ASP A 57 -14.74 18.70 -49.77
C ASP A 57 -14.98 17.86 -48.50
N GLU A 58 -16.25 17.59 -48.21
CA GLU A 58 -16.73 16.82 -47.06
C GLU A 58 -16.38 15.33 -47.20
N THR A 59 -15.55 14.82 -46.30
CA THR A 59 -15.59 13.41 -45.91
C THR A 59 -15.70 13.32 -44.40
N ASN A 60 -16.91 12.96 -43.94
CA ASN A 60 -17.27 12.75 -42.54
C ASN A 60 -16.56 11.52 -41.94
N SER A 61 -15.26 11.61 -41.70
CA SER A 61 -14.57 10.70 -40.78
C SER A 61 -14.50 11.35 -39.41
N VAL A 62 -15.45 11.01 -38.55
CA VAL A 62 -15.41 11.39 -37.13
C VAL A 62 -14.31 10.56 -36.47
N ASP A 63 -13.10 11.11 -36.43
CA ASP A 63 -12.00 10.54 -35.64
C ASP A 63 -12.45 10.51 -34.17
N ARG A 64 -12.18 9.41 -33.45
CA ARG A 64 -12.59 9.26 -32.03
C ARG A 64 -12.04 10.37 -31.13
N ARG A 65 -11.04 11.12 -31.60
CA ARG A 65 -10.46 12.29 -30.95
C ARG A 65 -11.28 13.59 -31.13
N ASN A 66 -12.17 13.66 -32.11
CA ASN A 66 -13.04 14.81 -32.35
C ASN A 66 -14.39 14.74 -31.63
N VAL A 67 -14.73 13.61 -31.00
CA VAL A 67 -15.96 13.48 -30.20
C VAL A 67 -15.94 14.37 -28.95
N LEU A 68 -14.75 14.71 -28.44
CA LEU A 68 -14.58 15.64 -27.31
C LEU A 68 -14.39 17.11 -27.74
N LEU A 69 -14.26 17.37 -29.04
CA LEU A 69 -14.17 18.73 -29.58
C LEU A 69 -15.47 19.18 -30.25
N GLY A 70 -16.39 18.25 -30.53
CA GLY A 70 -17.68 18.51 -31.21
C GLY A 70 -18.90 18.68 -30.31
N LEU A 71 -18.79 18.50 -28.99
CA LEU A 71 -19.90 18.71 -28.04
C LEU A 71 -19.80 20.04 -27.25
N GLY A 72 -18.83 20.89 -27.60
CA GLY A 72 -18.59 22.18 -26.93
C GLY A 72 -19.18 23.41 -27.61
N GLY A 73 -20.01 23.25 -28.65
CA GLY A 73 -20.47 24.37 -29.47
C GLY A 73 -21.99 24.50 -29.51
N LEU A 74 -22.61 25.07 -28.46
CA LEU A 74 -23.81 25.94 -28.57
C LEU A 74 -24.32 26.58 -27.24
N TYR A 75 -23.44 27.02 -26.33
CA TYR A 75 -23.84 27.91 -25.21
C TYR A 75 -22.83 29.05 -25.02
N GLY A 76 -22.64 29.84 -26.08
CA GLY A 76 -21.82 31.05 -26.03
C GLY A 76 -22.57 32.24 -25.46
N VAL A 77 -22.85 32.27 -24.14
CA VAL A 77 -22.95 33.52 -23.33
C VAL A 77 -22.72 33.18 -21.84
N ALA A 78 -21.48 32.90 -21.42
CA ALA A 78 -21.11 32.86 -20.00
C ALA A 78 -19.65 33.32 -19.75
N ASN A 79 -19.10 34.15 -20.62
CA ASN A 79 -17.75 34.73 -20.48
C ASN A 79 -17.76 36.02 -19.65
N ALA A 80 -18.29 35.98 -18.42
CA ALA A 80 -18.22 37.13 -17.50
C ALA A 80 -17.99 36.74 -16.03
N ILE A 81 -17.48 35.55 -15.75
CA ILE A 81 -16.91 35.23 -14.45
C ILE A 81 -15.51 34.68 -14.71
N PRO A 82 -14.43 35.31 -14.24
CA PRO A 82 -13.13 34.68 -14.26
C PRO A 82 -13.24 33.51 -13.28
N LEU A 83 -13.45 32.30 -13.79
CA LEU A 83 -13.18 31.08 -13.05
C LEU A 83 -11.67 31.01 -12.92
N ALA A 84 -11.12 31.79 -11.99
CA ALA A 84 -9.76 31.65 -11.51
C ALA A 84 -9.70 30.34 -10.72
N ALA A 85 -9.73 29.22 -11.43
CA ALA A 85 -9.32 27.94 -10.89
C ALA A 85 -7.79 27.99 -10.77
N SER A 86 -7.30 28.59 -9.69
CA SER A 86 -5.90 28.50 -9.32
C SER A 86 -5.58 27.03 -9.03
N ALA A 87 -4.84 26.39 -9.91
CA ALA A 87 -4.31 25.04 -9.73
C ALA A 87 -3.15 25.01 -8.70
N ALA A 88 -3.25 25.82 -7.64
CA ALA A 88 -2.26 25.88 -6.58
C ALA A 88 -2.32 24.56 -5.79
N PRO A 89 -1.20 23.82 -5.69
CA PRO A 89 -1.13 22.63 -4.85
C PRO A 89 -1.48 22.97 -3.40
N THR A 90 -2.08 22.03 -2.69
CA THR A 90 -2.25 22.15 -1.22
C THR A 90 -0.86 22.16 -0.58
N PRO A 91 -0.45 23.23 0.13
CA PRO A 91 0.86 23.30 0.77
C PRO A 91 0.92 22.33 1.96
N PRO A 92 2.13 22.01 2.47
CA PRO A 92 2.24 21.29 3.74
C PRO A 92 1.62 22.12 4.88
N PRO A 93 0.98 21.49 5.88
CA PRO A 93 0.48 22.21 7.04
C PRO A 93 1.64 22.73 7.91
N ASP A 94 1.40 23.82 8.62
CA ASP A 94 2.29 24.23 9.70
C ASP A 94 2.11 23.29 10.89
N LEU A 95 3.12 22.48 11.20
CA LEU A 95 3.08 21.53 12.30
C LEU A 95 2.94 22.21 13.67
N SER A 96 3.29 23.50 13.79
CA SER A 96 3.13 24.28 15.02
C SER A 96 1.67 24.65 15.31
N SER A 97 0.82 24.69 14.27
CA SER A 97 -0.60 25.04 14.36
C SER A 97 -1.51 23.87 14.76
N CYS A 98 -0.93 22.81 15.33
CA CYS A 98 -1.65 21.57 15.56
C CYS A 98 -2.73 21.73 16.65
N ASN A 99 -3.98 21.44 16.29
CA ASN A 99 -5.15 21.55 17.15
C ASN A 99 -5.59 20.19 17.69
N LYS A 100 -6.44 20.24 18.71
CA LYS A 100 -7.06 19.03 19.26
C LYS A 100 -8.02 18.42 18.22
N PRO A 101 -7.86 17.14 17.87
CA PRO A 101 -8.67 16.54 16.81
C PRO A 101 -10.14 16.39 17.23
N LYS A 102 -11.01 16.31 16.22
CA LYS A 102 -12.46 16.19 16.39
C LYS A 102 -13.00 14.94 15.69
N ILE A 103 -13.93 14.25 16.36
CA ILE A 103 -14.65 13.07 15.81
C ILE A 103 -15.77 13.54 14.87
N ASN A 104 -16.42 14.65 15.22
CA ASN A 104 -17.47 15.30 14.44
C ASN A 104 -17.34 16.83 14.60
N ALA A 105 -18.27 17.61 14.06
CA ALA A 105 -18.16 19.08 14.09
C ALA A 105 -18.01 19.69 15.50
N THR A 106 -18.48 19.01 16.55
CA THR A 106 -18.57 19.56 17.91
C THR A 106 -17.81 18.78 18.97
N THR A 107 -17.45 17.52 18.71
CA THR A 107 -16.90 16.59 19.70
C THR A 107 -15.41 16.40 19.47
N GLU A 108 -14.60 16.90 20.40
CA GLU A 108 -13.16 16.65 20.45
C GLU A 108 -12.85 15.24 20.97
N VAL A 109 -11.78 14.63 20.48
CA VAL A 109 -11.26 13.40 21.09
C VAL A 109 -10.67 13.73 22.49
N PRO A 110 -10.71 12.80 23.46
CA PRO A 110 -10.15 13.05 24.80
C PRO A 110 -8.61 13.04 24.84
N TYR A 111 -7.93 12.81 23.71
CA TYR A 111 -6.48 12.72 23.60
C TYR A 111 -5.93 13.72 22.57
N PHE A 112 -4.62 13.98 22.63
CA PHE A 112 -3.92 14.86 21.69
C PHE A 112 -3.09 14.01 20.70
N CYS A 113 -3.13 14.37 19.42
CA CYS A 113 -2.50 13.60 18.33
C CYS A 113 -1.38 14.36 17.61
N CYS A 114 -0.96 15.49 18.14
CA CYS A 114 0.02 16.31 17.45
C CYS A 114 1.39 15.63 17.42
N ALA A 115 1.94 15.55 16.21
CA ALA A 115 3.26 15.01 16.01
C ALA A 115 4.32 15.92 16.68
N PRO A 116 5.43 15.33 17.16
CA PRO A 116 6.56 16.12 17.62
C PRO A 116 7.12 16.86 16.39
N LYS A 117 7.38 18.16 16.55
CA LYS A 117 7.77 19.04 15.46
C LYS A 117 9.23 19.46 15.60
N PRO A 118 9.95 19.68 14.48
CA PRO A 118 11.19 20.43 14.50
C PRO A 118 10.98 21.82 15.10
N ASP A 119 12.00 22.36 15.78
CA ASP A 119 11.94 23.72 16.34
C ASP A 119 11.74 24.79 15.25
N ASP A 120 12.31 24.54 14.07
CA ASP A 120 12.25 25.43 12.92
C ASP A 120 11.80 24.68 11.67
N MET A 121 10.53 24.87 11.33
CA MET A 121 9.91 24.26 10.13
C MET A 121 10.55 24.76 8.83
N SER A 122 11.13 25.96 8.80
CA SER A 122 11.77 26.50 7.60
C SER A 122 13.07 25.76 7.23
N LYS A 123 13.65 25.05 8.19
CA LYS A 123 14.85 24.22 8.02
C LYS A 123 14.54 22.78 7.66
N VAL A 124 13.27 22.38 7.59
CA VAL A 124 12.90 21.02 7.16
C VAL A 124 13.25 20.87 5.69
N PRO A 125 14.22 20.01 5.33
CA PRO A 125 14.63 19.89 3.94
C PRO A 125 13.54 19.21 3.12
N TYR A 126 13.48 19.57 1.83
CA TYR A 126 12.70 18.79 0.88
C TYR A 126 13.22 17.35 0.82
N TYR A 127 12.27 16.43 0.68
CA TYR A 127 12.56 15.01 0.57
C TYR A 127 13.41 14.72 -0.68
N LYS A 128 14.43 13.87 -0.52
CA LYS A 128 15.26 13.36 -1.62
C LYS A 128 15.02 11.88 -1.79
N PHE A 129 14.75 11.45 -3.02
CA PHE A 129 14.56 10.03 -3.33
C PHE A 129 15.77 9.21 -2.89
N PRO A 130 15.55 8.00 -2.35
CA PRO A 130 16.63 7.15 -1.93
C PRO A 130 17.32 6.55 -3.16
N SER A 131 18.63 6.33 -3.07
CA SER A 131 19.29 5.40 -4.00
C SER A 131 18.78 3.99 -3.71
N VAL A 132 18.13 3.35 -4.69
CA VAL A 132 17.56 2.01 -4.54
C VAL A 132 18.48 1.00 -5.19
N THR A 133 19.32 0.34 -4.38
CA THR A 133 20.16 -0.78 -4.84
C THR A 133 19.38 -2.10 -4.82
N LYS A 134 18.44 -2.26 -3.88
CA LYS A 134 17.57 -3.42 -3.75
C LYS A 134 16.14 -2.94 -3.51
N LEU A 135 15.22 -3.35 -4.38
CA LEU A 135 13.82 -3.00 -4.29
C LEU A 135 13.15 -3.78 -3.15
N ARG A 136 12.41 -3.08 -2.29
CA ARG A 136 11.54 -3.70 -1.28
C ARG A 136 10.33 -4.31 -1.96
N ILE A 137 10.01 -5.56 -1.62
CA ILE A 137 8.84 -6.26 -2.15
C ILE A 137 7.86 -6.46 -1.00
N ARG A 138 6.65 -5.92 -1.15
CA ARG A 138 5.56 -6.09 -0.19
C ARG A 138 4.86 -7.42 -0.44
N PRO A 139 4.93 -8.41 0.49
CA PRO A 139 4.30 -9.70 0.29
C PRO A 139 2.82 -9.71 0.73
N PRO A 140 1.99 -10.64 0.22
CA PRO A 140 0.63 -10.80 0.70
C PRO A 140 0.60 -11.41 2.12
N ALA A 141 -0.18 -10.80 3.02
CA ALA A 141 -0.24 -11.14 4.45
C ALA A 141 -0.59 -12.62 4.75
N HIS A 142 -1.33 -13.29 3.87
CA HIS A 142 -1.77 -14.67 4.06
C HIS A 142 -0.74 -15.74 3.65
N ALA A 143 0.38 -15.35 3.04
CA ALA A 143 1.36 -16.28 2.48
C ALA A 143 2.79 -16.00 2.97
N LEU A 144 2.94 -15.36 4.14
CA LEU A 144 4.25 -15.19 4.76
C LEU A 144 4.72 -16.46 5.45
N ASP A 145 6.03 -16.68 5.41
CA ASP A 145 6.69 -17.66 6.26
C ASP A 145 6.86 -17.15 7.70
N GLU A 146 7.12 -18.08 8.62
CA GLU A 146 7.30 -17.80 10.05
C GLU A 146 8.45 -16.84 10.32
N ALA A 147 9.53 -16.87 9.52
CA ALA A 147 10.67 -15.99 9.71
C ALA A 147 10.31 -14.52 9.40
N TYR A 148 9.50 -14.29 8.37
CA TYR A 148 9.01 -12.97 8.04
C TYR A 148 8.00 -12.49 9.10
N ILE A 149 7.07 -13.35 9.53
CA ILE A 149 6.13 -13.03 10.61
C ILE A 149 6.90 -12.64 11.89
N ALA A 150 7.97 -13.38 12.23
CA ALA A 150 8.82 -13.09 13.37
C ALA A 150 9.53 -11.73 13.25
N LYS A 151 10.16 -11.42 12.10
CA LYS A 151 10.84 -10.11 11.95
C LYS A 151 9.86 -8.94 11.91
N TYR A 152 8.65 -9.13 11.38
CA TYR A 152 7.63 -8.08 11.43
C TYR A 152 7.13 -7.86 12.86
N ASN A 153 6.89 -8.92 13.63
CA ASN A 153 6.63 -8.81 15.07
C ASN A 153 7.76 -8.10 15.81
N LEU A 154 9.01 -8.43 15.52
CA LEU A 154 10.17 -7.77 16.12
C LEU A 154 10.19 -6.26 15.83
N ALA A 155 9.96 -5.86 14.58
CA ALA A 155 9.92 -4.45 14.20
C ALA A 155 8.80 -3.69 14.91
N ILE A 156 7.61 -4.28 14.99
CA ILE A 156 6.47 -3.68 15.70
C ILE A 156 6.71 -3.65 17.21
N SER A 157 7.31 -4.69 17.79
CA SER A 157 7.69 -4.73 19.20
C SER A 157 8.65 -3.58 19.52
N ARG A 158 9.73 -3.43 18.75
CA ARG A 158 10.70 -2.33 18.94
C ARG A 158 10.06 -0.96 18.75
N MET A 159 9.13 -0.83 17.80
CA MET A 159 8.37 0.40 17.59
C MET A 159 7.46 0.72 18.80
N LYS A 160 6.83 -0.29 19.41
CA LYS A 160 6.02 -0.17 20.64
C LYS A 160 6.89 0.09 21.88
N ASP A 161 8.10 -0.43 21.94
CA ASP A 161 9.05 -0.19 23.04
C ASP A 161 9.45 1.29 23.13
N LEU A 162 9.48 2.00 21.99
CA LEU A 162 9.69 3.44 21.96
C LEU A 162 8.60 4.21 22.69
N ASP A 163 7.35 3.74 22.71
CA ASP A 163 6.27 4.41 23.44
C ASP A 163 6.55 4.50 24.94
N LYS A 164 7.35 3.55 25.49
CA LYS A 164 7.75 3.54 26.90
C LYS A 164 9.10 4.21 27.12
N THR A 165 10.07 3.94 26.25
CA THR A 165 11.46 4.37 26.45
C THR A 165 11.73 5.79 25.94
N GLN A 166 11.03 6.21 24.89
CA GLN A 166 11.16 7.52 24.26
C GLN A 166 9.79 7.99 23.74
N PRO A 167 8.84 8.36 24.63
CA PRO A 167 7.44 8.62 24.25
C PRO A 167 7.27 9.70 23.17
N ASP A 168 8.19 10.67 23.12
CA ASP A 168 8.18 11.77 22.16
C ASP A 168 8.90 11.43 20.84
N ASN A 169 9.48 10.22 20.71
CA ASN A 169 10.18 9.85 19.50
C ASN A 169 9.20 9.71 18.31
N PRO A 170 9.35 10.49 17.23
CA PRO A 170 8.41 10.50 16.10
C PRO A 170 8.20 9.15 15.43
N ILE A 171 9.14 8.22 15.59
CA ILE A 171 9.09 6.90 14.93
C ILE A 171 8.43 5.82 15.81
N GLY A 172 8.05 6.15 17.05
CA GLY A 172 7.35 5.25 17.97
C GLY A 172 5.94 4.90 17.53
N PHE A 173 5.39 3.81 18.05
CA PHE A 173 4.12 3.23 17.60
C PHE A 173 2.96 4.20 17.81
N LYS A 174 2.86 4.81 19.00
CA LYS A 174 1.84 5.80 19.31
C LYS A 174 1.99 7.06 18.45
N GLN A 175 3.21 7.52 18.23
CA GLN A 175 3.45 8.73 17.43
C GLN A 175 3.14 8.50 15.94
N GLN A 176 3.45 7.32 15.40
CA GLN A 176 3.04 6.94 14.05
C GLN A 176 1.52 6.88 13.91
N ALA A 177 0.79 6.37 14.91
CA ALA A 177 -0.67 6.40 14.92
C ALA A 177 -1.25 7.83 15.04
N ASN A 178 -0.61 8.68 15.85
CA ASN A 178 -0.97 10.09 16.03
C ASN A 178 -0.89 10.89 14.72
N ILE A 179 0.05 10.58 13.82
CA ILE A 179 0.11 11.20 12.48
C ILE A 179 -1.22 11.03 11.74
N HIS A 180 -1.75 9.81 11.67
CA HIS A 180 -3.03 9.56 11.02
C HIS A 180 -4.15 10.33 11.70
N CYS A 181 -4.23 10.28 13.03
CA CYS A 181 -5.23 11.04 13.79
C CYS A 181 -5.17 12.56 13.49
N ALA A 182 -3.99 13.19 13.50
CA ALA A 182 -3.86 14.62 13.26
C ALA A 182 -4.29 15.04 11.85
N TYR A 183 -3.87 14.31 10.81
CA TYR A 183 -4.20 14.64 9.42
C TYR A 183 -5.66 14.33 9.05
N CYS A 184 -6.31 13.43 9.79
CA CYS A 184 -7.64 12.91 9.41
C CYS A 184 -8.76 13.46 10.29
N ASN A 185 -8.45 13.97 11.48
CA ASN A 185 -9.44 14.47 12.43
C ASN A 185 -9.28 15.97 12.72
N GLY A 186 -8.72 16.72 11.76
CA GLY A 186 -8.67 18.18 11.82
C GLY A 186 -7.63 18.75 12.78
N GLY A 187 -6.52 18.04 12.97
CA GLY A 187 -5.37 18.55 13.70
C GLY A 187 -4.67 19.70 12.98
N TYR A 188 -4.81 19.84 11.66
CA TYR A 188 -4.15 20.89 10.88
C TYR A 188 -5.12 21.71 10.04
N SER A 189 -4.76 22.97 9.80
CA SER A 189 -5.49 23.90 8.93
C SER A 189 -4.54 24.64 8.00
N ILE A 190 -5.01 24.95 6.79
CA ILE A 190 -4.30 25.72 5.76
C ILE A 190 -5.26 26.82 5.32
N ASP A 191 -4.83 28.09 5.38
CA ASP A 191 -5.63 29.27 5.01
C ASP A 191 -7.03 29.29 5.67
N GLY A 192 -7.09 28.95 6.96
CA GLY A 192 -8.32 28.91 7.74
C GLY A 192 -9.24 27.72 7.43
N LYS A 193 -8.84 26.80 6.56
CA LYS A 193 -9.59 25.58 6.22
C LYS A 193 -8.89 24.36 6.79
N VAL A 194 -9.66 23.47 7.40
CA VAL A 194 -9.12 22.20 7.93
C VAL A 194 -8.51 21.38 6.79
N LEU A 195 -7.27 20.94 6.96
CA LEU A 195 -6.65 19.98 6.08
C LEU A 195 -7.33 18.62 6.28
N GLN A 196 -7.95 18.09 5.23
CA GLN A 196 -8.54 16.76 5.23
C GLN A 196 -8.00 15.93 4.06
N VAL A 197 -7.27 14.87 4.41
CA VAL A 197 -6.65 13.95 3.45
C VAL A 197 -7.60 12.84 3.01
N HIS A 198 -8.70 12.62 3.74
CA HIS A 198 -9.78 11.70 3.36
C HIS A 198 -10.80 12.34 2.42
N ASN A 199 -11.55 11.49 1.69
CA ASN A 199 -12.66 11.90 0.82
C ASN A 199 -12.28 12.96 -0.23
N SER A 200 -11.01 12.96 -0.65
CA SER A 200 -10.48 13.86 -1.66
C SER A 200 -9.37 13.16 -2.45
N TRP A 201 -8.87 13.84 -3.49
CA TRP A 201 -7.72 13.38 -4.29
C TRP A 201 -6.41 13.22 -3.49
N LEU A 202 -6.34 13.72 -2.24
CA LEU A 202 -5.17 13.63 -1.39
C LEU A 202 -5.05 12.24 -0.74
N PHE A 203 -6.13 11.46 -0.77
CA PHE A 203 -6.21 10.16 -0.10
C PHE A 203 -5.04 9.24 -0.46
N PHE A 204 -4.86 8.95 -1.75
CA PHE A 204 -3.79 8.05 -2.20
C PHE A 204 -2.38 8.59 -1.98
N PRO A 205 -2.03 9.83 -2.38
CA PRO A 205 -0.67 10.33 -2.19
C PRO A 205 -0.30 10.47 -0.71
N PHE A 206 -1.22 10.90 0.16
CA PHE A 206 -0.96 10.97 1.60
C PHE A 206 -0.63 9.59 2.19
N HIS A 207 -1.51 8.61 1.99
CA HIS A 207 -1.30 7.26 2.54
C HIS A 207 -0.08 6.57 1.93
N ARG A 208 0.26 6.85 0.66
CA ARG A 208 1.50 6.38 0.04
C ARG A 208 2.72 6.91 0.77
N TRP A 209 2.79 8.21 1.04
CA TRP A 209 3.90 8.82 1.78
C TRP A 209 3.95 8.38 3.24
N TYR A 210 2.79 8.27 3.90
CA TYR A 210 2.69 7.77 5.26
C TYR A 210 3.28 6.35 5.38
N LEU A 211 2.82 5.42 4.54
CA LEU A 211 3.33 4.05 4.53
C LEU A 211 4.78 3.96 4.02
N TYR A 212 5.21 4.87 3.15
CA TYR A 212 6.60 4.93 2.69
C TYR A 212 7.57 5.15 3.84
N PHE A 213 7.31 6.14 4.71
CA PHE A 213 8.15 6.37 5.88
C PHE A 213 7.97 5.29 6.94
N TYR A 214 6.73 4.84 7.18
CA TYR A 214 6.43 3.77 8.14
C TYR A 214 7.20 2.47 7.83
N GLU A 215 7.18 2.01 6.58
CA GLU A 215 7.91 0.80 6.14
C GLU A 215 9.43 0.94 6.33
N ARG A 216 9.98 2.13 6.08
CA ARG A 216 11.42 2.40 6.26
C ARG A 216 11.80 2.44 7.73
N ILE A 217 10.96 3.02 8.58
CA ILE A 217 11.14 3.02 10.04
C ILE A 217 11.18 1.58 10.54
N LEU A 218 10.19 0.75 10.20
CA LEU A 218 10.16 -0.66 10.60
C LEU A 218 11.44 -1.38 10.19
N GLY A 219 11.87 -1.23 8.93
CA GLY A 219 13.13 -1.81 8.47
C GLY A 219 14.34 -1.31 9.27
N SER A 220 14.41 -0.02 9.57
CA SER A 220 15.52 0.55 10.35
C SER A 220 15.57 0.05 11.79
N LEU A 221 14.42 -0.21 12.41
CA LEU A 221 14.35 -0.71 13.77
C LEU A 221 14.88 -2.14 13.91
N ILE A 222 14.98 -2.90 12.83
CA ILE A 222 15.49 -4.30 12.81
C ILE A 222 16.70 -4.49 11.89
N ASP A 223 17.31 -3.39 11.44
CA ASP A 223 18.45 -3.40 10.54
C ASP A 223 18.21 -4.18 9.22
N ASP A 224 16.96 -4.21 8.74
CA ASP A 224 16.57 -4.81 7.44
C ASP A 224 16.35 -3.71 6.39
N PRO A 225 17.36 -3.42 5.54
CA PRO A 225 17.27 -2.38 4.51
C PRO A 225 16.28 -2.75 3.38
N THR A 226 15.79 -3.99 3.35
CA THR A 226 14.88 -4.52 2.33
C THR A 226 13.52 -4.94 2.88
N PHE A 227 13.21 -4.62 4.15
CA PHE A 227 11.91 -4.90 4.75
C PHE A 227 10.77 -4.34 3.88
N GLY A 228 9.82 -5.20 3.51
CA GLY A 228 8.63 -4.85 2.75
C GLY A 228 7.38 -5.06 3.59
N LEU A 229 6.60 -4.01 3.79
CA LEU A 229 5.38 -4.06 4.58
C LEU A 229 4.38 -5.04 3.95
N PRO A 230 3.89 -6.07 4.66
CA PRO A 230 2.88 -6.97 4.11
C PRO A 230 1.59 -6.23 3.78
N PHE A 231 0.92 -6.62 2.70
CA PHE A 231 -0.39 -6.09 2.35
C PHE A 231 -1.48 -7.13 2.58
N TRP A 232 -2.62 -6.71 3.14
CA TRP A 232 -3.79 -7.57 3.24
C TRP A 232 -4.41 -7.70 1.84
N ASN A 233 -4.27 -8.88 1.24
CA ASN A 233 -4.69 -9.20 -0.12
C ASN A 233 -6.18 -9.60 -0.19
N TRP A 234 -7.06 -8.72 0.31
CA TRP A 234 -8.50 -8.99 0.45
C TRP A 234 -9.27 -8.98 -0.88
N ASP A 235 -8.66 -8.51 -1.97
CA ASP A 235 -9.17 -8.60 -3.33
C ASP A 235 -8.98 -10.01 -3.94
N HIS A 236 -8.09 -10.83 -3.37
CA HIS A 236 -7.86 -12.21 -3.79
C HIS A 236 -8.52 -13.21 -2.82
N PRO A 237 -9.19 -14.29 -3.30
CA PRO A 237 -9.93 -15.23 -2.43
C PRO A 237 -9.13 -15.81 -1.26
N LYS A 238 -7.83 -16.10 -1.46
CA LYS A 238 -6.95 -16.61 -0.41
C LYS A 238 -6.62 -15.59 0.68
N GLY A 239 -6.72 -14.30 0.40
CA GLY A 239 -6.42 -13.22 1.34
C GLY A 239 -7.66 -12.49 1.88
N MET A 240 -8.87 -12.91 1.52
CA MET A 240 -10.12 -12.30 2.01
C MET A 240 -10.33 -12.46 3.53
N ARG A 241 -9.86 -13.56 4.12
CA ARG A 241 -9.96 -13.76 5.57
C ARG A 241 -9.02 -12.80 6.30
N PHE A 242 -9.38 -12.47 7.54
CA PHE A 242 -8.47 -11.78 8.45
C PHE A 242 -7.15 -12.57 8.54
N PRO A 243 -5.98 -11.96 8.29
CA PRO A 243 -4.73 -12.71 8.21
C PRO A 243 -4.35 -13.29 9.59
N PRO A 244 -4.10 -14.61 9.71
CA PRO A 244 -3.88 -15.25 11.00
C PRO A 244 -2.74 -14.64 11.83
N MET A 245 -1.71 -14.09 11.17
CA MET A 245 -0.57 -13.46 11.85
C MET A 245 -0.92 -12.28 12.75
N PHE A 246 -2.07 -11.63 12.52
CA PHE A 246 -2.56 -10.58 13.40
C PHE A 246 -3.37 -11.16 14.56
N ASP A 247 -3.92 -12.37 14.45
CA ASP A 247 -4.82 -12.97 15.45
C ASP A 247 -4.13 -13.94 16.43
N VAL A 248 -2.87 -13.64 16.78
CA VAL A 248 -2.13 -14.43 17.77
C VAL A 248 -1.95 -13.60 19.05
N PRO A 249 -2.74 -13.85 20.11
CA PRO A 249 -2.59 -13.14 21.38
C PRO A 249 -1.17 -13.20 21.93
N GLY A 250 -0.73 -12.12 22.57
CA GLY A 250 0.63 -12.00 23.11
C GLY A 250 1.71 -11.63 22.10
N THR A 251 1.39 -11.59 20.80
CA THR A 251 2.32 -11.08 19.77
C THR A 251 2.21 -9.58 19.58
N ALA A 252 3.26 -8.96 19.04
CA ALA A 252 3.31 -7.51 18.85
C ALA A 252 2.32 -7.01 17.78
N LEU A 253 1.93 -7.86 16.84
CA LEU A 253 0.93 -7.57 15.81
C LEU A 253 -0.51 -7.62 16.33
N TYR A 254 -0.73 -8.19 17.52
CA TYR A 254 -2.06 -8.32 18.09
C TYR A 254 -2.62 -6.97 18.59
N ASP A 255 -3.95 -6.87 18.56
CA ASP A 255 -4.77 -5.77 19.08
C ASP A 255 -6.08 -6.40 19.56
N GLU A 256 -6.47 -6.17 20.81
CA GLU A 256 -7.70 -6.72 21.38
C GLU A 256 -8.98 -6.02 20.86
N ARG A 257 -8.84 -4.84 20.24
CA ARG A 257 -9.95 -3.97 19.82
C ARG A 257 -10.20 -4.07 18.32
N ARG A 258 -10.77 -5.19 17.87
CA ARG A 258 -11.06 -5.47 16.44
C ARG A 258 -12.53 -5.63 16.16
#